data_AF-A0A7W5HBN6-F1
#
_entry.id   AF-A0A7W5HBN6-F1
#
_cell.length_a   1.000
_cell.length_b   1.000
_cell.length_c   1.000
_cell.angle_alpha   90.00
_cell.angle_beta   90.00
_cell.angle_gamma   90.00
#
_symmetry.space_group_name_H-M   'P 1'
#
loop_
_entity.id
_entity.type
_entity.pdbx_description
1 polymer ?
#
loop_
_entity_poly.entity_id
_entity_poly.type
_entity_poly.pdbx_seq_one_letter_code
_entity_poly.pdbx_strand_id
1 'polypeptide(L)' 'MLQHAGVMGGAHAGLRIVIAPDSGAGELAGIAGTLAIRVEDGKHYYDLDYTL' A
#
# COMPACT_ATOMS: atom_id res chain seq x y z
N MET A 1 6.90 4.62 5.56
CA MET A 1 7.07 4.75 4.09
C MET A 1 6.27 3.66 3.37
N LEU A 2 5.80 3.91 2.15
CA LEU A 2 5.09 2.91 1.33
C LEU A 2 5.93 2.48 0.14
N GLN A 3 6.20 1.18 0.03
CA GLN A 3 6.91 0.60 -1.11
C GLN A 3 5.89 0.12 -2.16
N HIS A 4 6.07 0.55 -3.41
CA HIS A 4 5.18 0.22 -4.53
C HIS A 4 5.92 -0.69 -5.52
N ALA A 5 5.36 -1.87 -5.78
CA ALA A 5 5.82 -2.78 -6.82
C ALA A 5 4.66 -3.06 -7.77
N GLY A 6 4.79 -2.62 -9.02
CA GLY A 6 3.74 -2.75 -10.03
C GLY A 6 4.26 -3.37 -11.32
N VAL A 7 3.50 -4.30 -11.88
CA VAL A 7 3.66 -4.79 -13.25
C VAL A 7 2.41 -4.40 -14.03
N MET A 8 2.62 -3.80 -15.21
CA MET A 8 1.53 -3.38 -16.10
C MET A 8 1.42 -4.32 -17.29
N GLY A 9 0.20 -4.79 -17.57
CA GLY A 9 -0.13 -5.60 -18.74
C GLY A 9 0.14 -7.10 -18.59
N GLY A 10 -0.58 -7.91 -19.37
CA GLY A 10 -0.45 -9.36 -19.39
C GLY A 10 -1.03 -10.08 -18.15
N ALA A 11 -0.80 -11.39 -18.07
CA ALA A 11 -1.37 -12.26 -17.04
C ALA A 11 -0.85 -12.01 -15.61
N HIS A 12 0.26 -11.27 -15.47
CA HIS A 12 0.89 -10.94 -14.19
C HIS A 12 0.75 -9.45 -13.83
N ALA A 13 -0.14 -8.72 -14.51
CA ALA A 13 -0.44 -7.36 -14.15
C ALA A 13 -0.94 -7.30 -12.69
N GLY A 14 -0.39 -6.37 -11.92
CA GLY A 14 -0.74 -6.25 -10.51
C GLY A 14 0.07 -5.17 -9.83
N LEU A 15 -0.48 -4.64 -8.75
CA LEU A 15 0.14 -3.65 -7.89
C LEU A 15 0.14 -4.19 -6.46
N ARG A 16 1.32 -4.22 -5.84
CA ARG A 16 1.50 -4.53 -4.42
C ARG A 16 2.08 -3.32 -3.73
N ILE A 17 1.41 -2.88 -2.67
CA ILE A 17 1.87 -1.78 -1.83
C ILE A 17 1.93 -2.25 -0.39
N VAL A 18 3.08 -2.07 0.24
CA VAL A 18 3.31 -2.43 1.64
C VAL A 18 3.89 -1.26 2.40
N ILE A 19 3.63 -1.22 3.71
CA ILE A 19 4.41 -0.40 4.61
C ILE A 19 5.81 -1.02 4.68
N ALA A 20 6.83 -0.23 4.36
CA ALA A 20 8.21 -0.71 4.45
C ALA A 20 8.55 -1.05 5.91
N PRO A 21 9.16 -2.22 6.19
CA PRO A 21 9.52 -2.63 7.54
C PRO A 21 10.31 -1.54 8.27
N ASP A 22 10.02 -1.35 9.55
CA ASP A 22 10.70 -0.43 10.47
C ASP A 22 10.71 1.05 10.03
N SER A 23 9.90 1.40 9.02
CA SER A 23 9.84 2.77 8.48
C SER A 23 8.84 3.68 9.19
N GLY A 24 8.10 3.14 10.16
CA GLY A 24 7.24 3.89 11.06
C GLY A 24 8.06 4.63 12.12
N ALA A 25 7.59 5.80 12.55
CA ALA A 25 8.26 6.62 13.55
C ALA A 25 7.25 7.31 14.47
N GLY A 26 7.70 7.73 15.65
CA GLY A 26 6.83 8.37 16.64
C GLY A 26 5.69 7.45 17.07
N GLU A 27 4.46 7.96 17.02
CA GLU A 27 3.24 7.17 17.35
C GLU A 27 2.97 6.03 16.36
N LEU A 28 3.67 6.01 15.21
CA LEU A 28 3.55 4.95 14.21
C LEU A 28 4.76 4.00 14.23
N ALA A 29 5.61 4.07 15.25
CA ALA A 29 6.70 3.11 15.41
C ALA A 29 6.15 1.68 15.53
N GLY A 30 6.64 0.77 14.70
CA GLY A 30 6.14 -0.61 14.62
C GLY A 30 5.01 -0.83 13.61
N ILE A 31 4.50 0.21 12.96
CA ILE A 31 3.42 0.06 11.98
C ILE A 31 3.79 -0.90 10.84
N ALA A 32 2.89 -1.81 10.52
CA ALA A 32 3.01 -2.76 9.42
C ALA A 32 1.66 -2.92 8.72
N GLY A 33 1.67 -3.27 7.44
CA GLY A 33 0.42 -3.39 6.69
C GLY A 33 0.55 -3.26 5.19
N THR A 34 -0.61 -3.21 4.53
CA THR A 34 -0.73 -3.10 3.07
C THR A 34 -1.74 -2.03 2.67
N LEU A 35 -1.56 -1.49 1.47
CA LEU A 35 -2.46 -0.49 0.91
C LEU A 35 -3.08 -1.00 -0.38
N ALA A 36 -4.41 -0.96 -0.46
CA ALA A 36 -5.14 -1.15 -1.70
C ALA A 36 -5.57 0.20 -2.27
N ILE A 37 -5.51 0.34 -3.60
CA ILE A 37 -6.02 1.51 -4.32
C ILE A 37 -7.25 1.08 -5.09
N ARG A 38 -8.38 1.74 -4.84
CA ARG A 38 -9.61 1.60 -5.62
C ARG A 38 -9.85 2.87 -6.41
N VAL A 39 -10.39 2.74 -7.62
CA VAL A 39 -10.80 3.88 -8.44
C VAL A 39 -12.29 3.77 -8.70
N GLU A 40 -13.05 4.74 -8.21
CA GLU A 40 -14.50 4.83 -8.38
C GLU A 40 -14.83 6.22 -8.92
N ASP A 41 -15.54 6.30 -10.05
CA ASP A 41 -15.88 7.55 -10.74
C ASP A 41 -14.69 8.50 -10.95
N GLY A 42 -13.53 7.94 -11.29
CA GLY A 42 -12.29 8.69 -11.52
C GLY A 42 -11.60 9.22 -10.25
N LYS A 43 -12.12 8.89 -9.07
CA LYS A 43 -11.50 9.24 -7.78
C LYS A 43 -10.72 8.06 -7.22
N HIS A 44 -9.55 8.36 -6.68
CA HIS A 44 -8.71 7.39 -5.99
C HIS A 44 -9.12 7.27 -4.52
N TYR A 45 -9.34 6.03 -4.08
CA TYR A 45 -9.59 5.64 -2.70
C TYR A 45 -8.45 4.74 -2.23
N TYR A 46 -8.09 4.88 -0.96
CA TYR A 46 -6.96 4.21 -0.35
C TYR A 46 -7.45 3.45 0.87
N ASP A 47 -7.43 2.12 0.80
CA ASP A 47 -7.74 1.27 1.94
C ASP A 47 -6.44 0.79 2.56
N LEU A 48 -6.14 1.29 3.77
CA LEU A 48 -4.97 0.92 4.53
C LEU A 48 -5.35 -0.13 5.58
N ASP A 49 -4.92 -1.37 5.35
CA ASP A 49 -4.97 -2.43 6.35
C ASP A 49 -3.66 -2.43 7.12
N TYR A 50 -3.71 -2.19 8.43
CA TYR A 50 -2.51 -2.04 9.25
C TYR A 50 -2.66 -2.58 10.67
N THR A 51 -1.50 -2.88 11.25
CA THR A 51 -1.29 -3.14 12.68
C THR A 51 -0.26 -2.15 13.22
N LEU A 52 -0.33 -1.88 14.53
CA LEU A 52 0.61 -1.02 15.25
C LEU A 52 1.04 -1.69 16.56
#